data_AF-A0A380KLL7-F1
#
_entry.id   AF-A0A380KLL7-F1
#
_cell.length_a   1.000
_cell.length_b   1.000
_cell.length_c   1.000
_cell.angle_alpha   90.00
_cell.angle_beta   90.00
_cell.angle_gamma   90.00
#
_symmetry.space_group_name_H-M   'P 1'
#
loop_
_entity.id
_entity.type
_entity.pdbx_description
1 polymer ?
#
loop_
_entity_poly.entity_id
_entity_poly.type
_entity_poly.pdbx_seq_one_letter_code
_entity_poly.pdbx_strand_id
1 'polypeptide(L)'
;MWNGRFVAHTMVQFILQFKKIYFDIINTLIYLILIWLIILIGKTKEVGKIRPAVYILSFIYFWFYLPEIGKSVLWISGSCNYLWTSVIYLTYFLCIISITNKEVPLFKGFEIVLLGFLAGASNENSSPATLLMAFIYLAIHYPYRSKGTKYGIASLFTGGLGFLLMLKSPGSQKRGAMTLTIDIVKDNFKMIFDNLIHNYWFIYTLIILFIILLVVKKVKLSKNTIALWTILFVGHFSSAFALIASPETPKRTLFGSVLFLGIILFSLINVLYREFNQKGLAVFVALLSFLFLHSYWIINEDLTNSFKEVSNQYSRLYNSPKNSDVRIPLLSTPKTDYNAYLLTSNVKIDSNDWFNQWMSVYFDKKSITGY
;
A
#
# COMPACT_ATOMS: atom_id res chain seq x y z
N MET A 1 -18.97 -9.71 -11.52
CA MET A 1 -19.02 -8.24 -11.34
C MET A 1 -17.64 -7.67 -11.65
N TRP A 2 -17.52 -6.71 -12.57
CA TRP A 2 -16.23 -6.11 -12.91
C TRP A 2 -15.86 -5.05 -11.87
N ASN A 3 -14.68 -5.20 -11.27
CA ASN A 3 -14.13 -4.27 -10.30
C ASN A 3 -13.42 -3.12 -11.05
N GLY A 4 -13.65 -1.86 -10.64
CA GLY A 4 -13.11 -0.68 -11.33
C GLY A 4 -11.60 -0.53 -11.31
N ARG A 5 -10.89 -1.29 -10.47
CA ARG A 5 -9.43 -1.26 -10.34
C ARG A 5 -8.73 -1.98 -11.50
N PHE A 6 -9.00 -1.57 -12.73
CA PHE A 6 -8.55 -2.28 -13.93
C PHE A 6 -7.02 -2.32 -14.05
N VAL A 7 -6.29 -1.30 -13.56
CA VAL A 7 -4.82 -1.30 -13.53
C VAL A 7 -4.31 -2.47 -12.70
N ALA A 8 -4.83 -2.63 -11.48
CA ALA A 8 -4.49 -3.75 -10.60
C ALA A 8 -4.85 -5.09 -11.23
N HIS A 9 -6.07 -5.24 -11.74
CA HIS A 9 -6.54 -6.50 -12.34
C HIS A 9 -5.78 -6.87 -13.61
N THR A 10 -5.33 -5.90 -14.40
CA THR A 10 -4.46 -6.16 -15.56
C THR A 10 -3.13 -6.75 -15.10
N MET A 11 -2.51 -6.21 -14.05
CA MET A 11 -1.28 -6.76 -13.47
C MET A 11 -1.50 -8.17 -12.90
N VAL A 12 -2.63 -8.42 -12.25
CA VAL A 12 -3.01 -9.76 -11.76
C VAL A 12 -3.14 -10.74 -12.91
N GLN A 13 -3.91 -10.40 -13.95
CA GLN A 13 -4.12 -11.27 -15.11
C GLN A 13 -2.81 -11.60 -15.83
N PHE A 14 -1.93 -10.59 -15.96
CA PHE A 14 -0.61 -10.76 -16.55
C PHE A 14 0.26 -11.71 -15.72
N ILE A 15 0.39 -11.48 -14.41
CA ILE A 15 1.32 -12.26 -13.58
C ILE A 15 0.84 -13.70 -13.35
N LEU A 16 -0.47 -13.94 -13.37
CA LEU A 16 -1.06 -15.27 -13.28
C LEU A 16 -0.79 -16.16 -14.49
N GLN A 17 -0.29 -15.61 -15.61
CA GLN A 17 0.17 -16.43 -16.75
C GLN A 17 1.48 -17.16 -16.46
N PHE A 18 2.19 -16.77 -15.40
CA PHE A 18 3.53 -17.29 -15.08
C PHE A 18 3.50 -18.19 -13.84
N LYS A 19 4.53 -19.02 -13.70
CA LYS A 19 4.75 -19.83 -12.49
C LYS A 19 4.94 -18.93 -11.26
N LYS A 20 4.50 -19.41 -10.10
CA LYS A 20 4.55 -18.69 -8.82
C LYS A 20 5.93 -18.05 -8.50
N ILE A 21 7.03 -18.73 -8.82
CA ILE A 21 8.38 -18.23 -8.56
C ILE A 21 8.65 -16.86 -9.20
N TYR A 22 8.10 -16.60 -10.39
CA TYR A 22 8.26 -15.29 -11.05
C TYR A 22 7.51 -14.19 -10.31
N PHE A 23 6.29 -14.48 -9.82
CA PHE A 23 5.57 -13.57 -8.95
C PHE A 23 6.39 -13.28 -7.69
N ASP A 24 6.91 -14.31 -7.01
CA ASP A 24 7.66 -14.12 -5.76
C ASP A 24 8.88 -13.19 -5.97
N ILE A 25 9.67 -13.42 -7.03
CA ILE A 25 10.85 -12.59 -7.37
C ILE A 25 10.42 -11.14 -7.70
N ILE A 26 9.45 -10.96 -8.61
CA ILE A 26 9.00 -9.63 -9.04
C ILE A 26 8.39 -8.86 -7.87
N ASN A 27 7.61 -9.54 -7.03
CA ASN A 27 6.97 -8.95 -5.87
C ASN A 27 8.01 -8.46 -4.84
N THR A 28 9.08 -9.23 -4.62
CA THR A 28 10.21 -8.79 -3.79
C THR A 28 10.87 -7.55 -4.38
N LEU A 29 11.13 -7.50 -5.69
CA LEU A 29 11.72 -6.32 -6.34
C LEU A 29 10.83 -5.09 -6.18
N ILE A 30 9.51 -5.23 -6.36
CA ILE A 30 8.56 -4.14 -6.19
C ILE A 30 8.52 -3.64 -4.74
N TYR A 31 8.60 -4.54 -3.76
CA TYR A 31 8.72 -4.16 -2.34
C TYR A 31 10.00 -3.36 -2.06
N LEU A 32 11.13 -3.74 -2.65
CA LEU A 32 12.38 -2.98 -2.53
C LEU A 32 12.30 -1.62 -3.24
N ILE A 33 11.66 -1.55 -4.41
CA ILE A 33 11.39 -0.30 -5.13
C ILE A 33 10.51 0.63 -4.28
N LEU A 34 9.49 0.10 -3.59
CA LEU A 34 8.64 0.88 -2.69
C LEU A 34 9.47 1.54 -1.57
N ILE A 35 10.35 0.78 -0.91
CA ILE A 35 11.26 1.31 0.12
C ILE A 35 12.14 2.42 -0.47
N TRP A 36 12.72 2.16 -1.63
CA TRP A 36 13.57 3.14 -2.31
C TRP A 36 12.81 4.43 -2.66
N LEU A 37 11.60 4.33 -3.21
CA LEU A 37 10.76 5.48 -3.56
C LEU A 37 10.41 6.33 -2.33
N ILE A 38 10.06 5.70 -1.22
CA ILE A 38 9.67 6.41 0.00
C ILE A 38 10.84 7.19 0.58
N ILE A 39 12.01 6.56 0.60
CA ILE A 39 13.26 7.19 1.01
C ILE A 39 13.65 8.33 0.05
N LEU A 40 13.45 8.15 -1.25
CA LEU A 40 13.79 9.14 -2.26
C LEU A 40 12.85 10.36 -2.23
N ILE A 41 11.55 10.16 -2.08
CA ILE A 41 10.57 11.25 -1.90
C ILE A 41 10.86 11.99 -0.60
N GLY A 42 11.19 11.26 0.48
CA GLY A 42 11.55 11.84 1.77
C GLY A 42 12.92 12.52 1.79
N LYS A 43 13.73 12.43 0.73
CA LYS A 43 15.04 13.07 0.65
C LYS A 43 14.91 14.56 0.36
N THR A 44 15.07 15.36 1.40
CA THR A 44 14.98 16.82 1.30
C THR A 44 16.33 17.46 0.98
N LYS A 45 16.34 18.77 0.68
CA LYS A 45 17.55 19.51 0.32
C LYS A 45 18.58 19.58 1.45
N GLU A 46 18.12 19.51 2.69
CA GLU A 46 18.97 19.51 3.88
C GLU A 46 19.77 18.20 4.03
N VAL A 47 19.37 17.15 3.30
CA VAL A 47 19.94 15.80 3.41
C VAL A 47 20.84 15.52 2.20
N GLY A 48 22.17 15.62 2.41
CA GLY A 48 23.14 15.28 1.36
C GLY A 48 23.13 13.81 0.97
N LYS A 49 23.38 12.93 1.94
CA LYS A 49 23.46 11.46 1.76
C LYS A 49 22.56 10.73 2.75
N ILE A 50 21.79 9.79 2.22
CA ILE A 50 20.93 8.89 2.99
C ILE A 50 21.80 7.79 3.61
N ARG A 51 21.57 7.53 4.89
CA ARG A 51 22.39 6.60 5.69
C ARG A 51 21.82 5.18 5.63
N PRO A 52 22.65 4.12 5.65
CA PRO A 52 22.18 2.73 5.60
C PRO A 52 21.14 2.39 6.68
N ALA A 53 21.29 2.95 7.89
CA ALA A 53 20.34 2.77 8.99
C ALA A 53 18.91 3.17 8.60
N VAL A 54 18.73 4.19 7.75
CA VAL A 54 17.39 4.63 7.32
C VAL A 54 16.73 3.58 6.43
N TYR A 55 17.48 2.88 5.58
CA TYR A 55 16.96 1.78 4.77
C TYR A 55 16.50 0.60 5.66
N ILE A 56 17.30 0.25 6.66
CA ILE A 56 16.97 -0.82 7.62
C ILE A 56 15.71 -0.45 8.41
N LEU A 57 15.66 0.77 8.97
CA LEU A 57 14.49 1.25 9.71
C LEU A 57 13.24 1.33 8.82
N SER A 58 13.38 1.69 7.54
CA SER A 58 12.27 1.70 6.58
C SER A 58 11.73 0.30 6.31
N PHE A 59 12.62 -0.67 6.14
CA PHE A 59 12.22 -2.07 5.98
C PHE A 59 11.47 -2.58 7.21
N ILE A 60 12.01 -2.35 8.42
CA ILE A 60 11.40 -2.78 9.68
C ILE A 60 10.05 -2.08 9.90
N TYR A 61 9.95 -0.78 9.57
CA TYR A 61 8.70 -0.05 9.65
C TYR A 61 7.61 -0.68 8.79
N PHE A 62 7.90 -1.02 7.54
CA PHE A 62 6.90 -1.66 6.70
C PHE A 62 6.56 -3.07 7.13
N TRP A 63 7.51 -3.81 7.72
CA TRP A 63 7.18 -5.07 8.36
C TRP A 63 6.09 -4.89 9.41
N PHE A 64 6.25 -3.95 10.35
CA PHE A 64 5.29 -3.83 11.46
C PHE A 64 4.03 -3.02 11.15
N TYR A 65 4.07 -2.09 10.20
CA TYR A 65 2.99 -1.10 10.01
C TYR A 65 2.23 -1.22 8.69
N LEU A 66 2.70 -2.01 7.71
CA LEU A 66 1.87 -2.28 6.54
C LEU A 66 0.63 -3.08 6.97
N PRO A 67 -0.58 -2.66 6.58
CA PRO A 67 -1.79 -3.32 7.05
C PRO A 67 -2.04 -4.64 6.32
N GLU A 68 -2.36 -5.70 7.07
CA GLU A 68 -2.72 -7.03 6.55
C GLU A 68 -1.71 -7.55 5.51
N ILE A 69 -0.41 -7.60 5.84
CA ILE A 69 0.69 -7.94 4.89
C ILE A 69 0.41 -9.21 4.09
N GLY A 70 -0.21 -10.22 4.69
CA GLY A 70 -0.59 -11.44 3.99
C GLY A 70 -1.50 -11.17 2.80
N LYS A 71 -2.45 -10.25 2.96
CA LYS A 71 -3.42 -9.89 1.92
C LYS A 71 -2.95 -8.72 1.07
N SER A 72 -2.20 -7.76 1.59
CA SER A 72 -1.82 -6.53 0.87
C SER A 72 -0.47 -6.62 0.15
N VAL A 73 0.40 -7.55 0.54
CA VAL A 73 1.77 -7.68 0.01
C VAL A 73 2.07 -9.08 -0.52
N LEU A 74 1.64 -10.14 0.18
CA LEU A 74 2.03 -11.52 -0.17
C LEU A 74 1.04 -12.18 -1.15
N TRP A 75 -0.26 -11.94 -1.00
CA TRP A 75 -1.26 -12.48 -1.90
C TRP A 75 -1.27 -11.73 -3.25
N ILE A 76 -1.11 -12.45 -4.36
CA ILE A 76 -1.03 -11.91 -5.74
C ILE A 76 -2.03 -10.79 -6.01
N SER A 77 -3.33 -11.05 -5.81
CA SER A 77 -4.39 -10.09 -6.14
C SER A 77 -4.28 -8.82 -5.30
N GLY A 78 -4.06 -8.98 -3.98
CA GLY A 78 -3.93 -7.83 -3.10
C GLY A 78 -2.59 -7.10 -3.26
N SER A 79 -1.50 -7.79 -3.55
CA SER A 79 -0.21 -7.16 -3.85
C SER A 79 -0.29 -6.27 -5.09
N CYS A 80 -0.87 -6.77 -6.17
CA CYS A 80 -1.11 -5.96 -7.36
C CYS A 80 -2.00 -4.75 -7.06
N ASN A 81 -2.91 -4.88 -6.09
CA ASN A 81 -3.89 -3.87 -5.74
C ASN A 81 -3.39 -2.79 -4.77
N TYR A 82 -2.42 -3.11 -3.91
CA TYR A 82 -1.88 -2.20 -2.89
C TYR A 82 -0.39 -1.94 -3.09
N LEU A 83 0.44 -2.98 -3.02
CA LEU A 83 1.89 -2.83 -3.17
C LEU A 83 2.29 -2.30 -4.56
N TRP A 84 1.87 -2.94 -5.64
CA TRP A 84 2.32 -2.59 -7.00
C TRP A 84 1.76 -1.24 -7.44
N THR A 85 0.48 -1.00 -7.18
CA THR A 85 -0.16 0.29 -7.43
C THR A 85 0.47 1.42 -6.61
N SER A 86 0.98 1.14 -5.40
CA SER A 86 1.71 2.15 -4.63
C SER A 86 3.00 2.61 -5.27
N VAL A 87 3.73 1.70 -5.91
CA VAL A 87 4.90 2.06 -6.71
C VAL A 87 4.50 2.96 -7.88
N ILE A 88 3.34 2.72 -8.51
CA ILE A 88 2.84 3.57 -9.61
C ILE A 88 2.53 4.98 -9.11
N TYR A 89 1.68 5.13 -8.09
CA TYR A 89 1.26 6.46 -7.64
C TYR A 89 2.39 7.24 -6.93
N LEU A 90 3.33 6.56 -6.26
CA LEU A 90 4.51 7.21 -5.68
C LEU A 90 5.53 7.62 -6.74
N THR A 91 5.75 6.78 -7.77
CA THR A 91 6.57 7.18 -8.94
C THR A 91 5.97 8.41 -9.61
N TYR A 92 4.64 8.44 -9.81
CA TYR A 92 3.96 9.61 -10.35
C TYR A 92 4.21 10.85 -9.48
N PHE A 93 4.01 10.77 -8.17
CA PHE A 93 4.24 11.91 -7.27
C PHE A 93 5.71 12.36 -7.27
N LEU A 94 6.66 11.43 -7.32
CA LEU A 94 8.09 11.74 -7.47
C LEU A 94 8.38 12.46 -8.79
N CYS A 95 7.75 12.04 -9.89
CA CYS A 95 7.86 12.74 -11.16
C CYS A 95 7.35 14.17 -11.06
N ILE A 96 6.19 14.41 -10.42
CA ILE A 96 5.65 15.75 -10.16
C ILE A 96 6.63 16.61 -9.36
N ILE A 97 7.28 16.06 -8.34
CA ILE A 97 8.35 16.74 -7.59
C ILE A 97 9.53 17.09 -8.51
N SER A 98 9.92 16.16 -9.38
CA SER A 98 11.12 16.29 -10.21
C SER A 98 11.01 17.30 -11.35
N ILE A 99 9.80 17.56 -11.86
CA ILE A 99 9.58 18.43 -13.02
C ILE A 99 9.43 19.90 -12.67
N THR A 100 9.16 20.21 -11.40
CA THR A 100 9.05 21.59 -10.93
C THR A 100 10.34 22.36 -11.22
N ASN A 101 10.21 23.50 -11.88
CA ASN A 101 11.30 24.42 -12.23
C ASN A 101 12.33 23.82 -13.21
N LYS A 102 11.94 22.82 -14.00
CA LYS A 102 12.79 22.21 -15.02
C LYS A 102 12.11 22.15 -16.37
N GLU A 103 12.92 22.20 -17.43
CA GLU A 103 12.47 21.79 -18.74
C GLU A 103 12.35 20.27 -18.79
N VAL A 104 11.29 19.79 -19.43
CA VAL A 104 10.98 18.37 -19.53
C VAL A 104 10.90 18.00 -21.00
N PRO A 105 11.71 17.04 -21.48
CA PRO A 105 11.61 16.52 -22.85
C PRO A 105 10.21 15.99 -23.14
N LEU A 106 9.78 16.07 -24.41
CA LEU A 106 8.41 15.67 -24.81
C LEU A 106 8.06 14.25 -24.40
N PHE A 107 8.96 13.29 -24.65
CA PHE A 107 8.76 11.88 -24.30
C PHE A 107 8.52 11.69 -22.80
N LYS A 108 9.38 12.30 -21.97
CA LYS A 108 9.21 12.28 -20.51
C LYS A 108 7.92 12.98 -20.06
N GLY A 109 7.50 14.03 -20.76
CA GLY A 109 6.21 14.67 -20.54
C GLY A 109 5.04 13.72 -20.78
N PHE A 110 5.08 12.94 -21.87
CA PHE A 110 4.09 11.92 -22.17
C PHE A 110 4.05 10.80 -21.12
N GLU A 111 5.21 10.32 -20.67
CA GLU A 111 5.30 9.33 -19.58
C GLU A 111 4.60 9.81 -18.31
N ILE A 112 4.80 11.08 -17.93
CA ILE A 112 4.16 11.67 -16.74
C ILE A 112 2.64 11.75 -16.90
N VAL A 113 2.16 12.10 -18.10
CA VAL A 113 0.72 12.16 -18.40
C VAL A 113 0.09 10.76 -18.32
N LEU A 114 0.76 9.74 -18.84
CA LEU A 114 0.33 8.34 -18.75
C LEU A 114 0.37 7.85 -17.30
N LEU A 115 1.44 8.14 -16.56
CA LEU A 115 1.56 7.81 -15.14
C LEU A 115 0.47 8.48 -14.30
N GLY A 116 0.07 9.71 -14.64
CA GLY A 116 -1.07 10.38 -14.01
C GLY A 116 -2.36 9.57 -14.15
N PHE A 117 -2.68 9.13 -15.37
CA PHE A 117 -3.83 8.25 -15.63
C PHE A 117 -3.77 6.96 -14.81
N LEU A 118 -2.64 6.25 -14.85
CA LEU A 118 -2.45 4.98 -14.14
C LEU A 118 -2.52 5.16 -12.62
N ALA A 119 -1.95 6.25 -12.08
CA ALA A 119 -2.03 6.59 -10.68
C ALA A 119 -3.47 6.87 -10.25
N GLY A 120 -4.24 7.59 -11.07
CA GLY A 120 -5.67 7.86 -10.85
C GLY A 120 -6.55 6.61 -10.87
N ALA A 121 -6.24 5.66 -11.76
CA ALA A 121 -7.00 4.42 -11.95
C ALA A 121 -6.60 3.25 -11.03
N SER A 122 -5.80 3.50 -10.00
CA SER A 122 -5.17 2.44 -9.21
C SER A 122 -5.98 2.01 -7.98
N ASN A 123 -6.39 2.94 -7.11
CA ASN A 123 -7.07 2.64 -5.86
C ASN A 123 -8.03 3.77 -5.43
N GLU A 124 -9.24 3.44 -4.99
CA GLU A 124 -10.32 4.39 -4.68
C GLU A 124 -9.98 5.43 -3.61
N ASN A 125 -9.01 5.16 -2.75
CA ASN A 125 -8.64 6.06 -1.66
C ASN A 125 -7.26 6.70 -1.83
N SER A 126 -6.23 5.92 -2.21
CA SER A 126 -4.87 6.44 -2.38
C SER A 126 -4.69 7.20 -3.71
N SER A 127 -5.46 6.88 -4.75
CA SER A 127 -5.45 7.64 -6.01
C SER A 127 -5.90 9.09 -5.82
N PRO A 128 -7.10 9.38 -5.29
CA PRO A 128 -7.53 10.77 -5.12
C PRO A 128 -6.64 11.54 -4.15
N ALA A 129 -6.11 10.89 -3.10
CA ALA A 129 -5.13 11.50 -2.20
C ALA A 129 -3.84 11.89 -2.93
N THR A 130 -3.30 11.01 -3.78
CA THR A 130 -2.08 11.31 -4.56
C THR A 130 -2.33 12.42 -5.59
N LEU A 131 -3.49 12.44 -6.24
CA LEU A 131 -3.86 13.51 -7.17
C LEU A 131 -3.99 14.85 -6.45
N LEU A 132 -4.60 14.87 -5.25
CA LEU A 132 -4.67 16.05 -4.39
C LEU A 132 -3.27 16.53 -4.00
N MET A 133 -2.38 15.62 -3.58
CA MET A 133 -0.99 15.96 -3.25
C MET A 133 -0.26 16.58 -4.44
N ALA A 134 -0.39 15.98 -5.63
CA ALA A 134 0.20 16.50 -6.86
C ALA A 134 -0.36 17.89 -7.21
N PHE A 135 -1.67 18.10 -7.06
CA PHE A 135 -2.31 19.39 -7.26
C PHE A 135 -1.77 20.46 -6.31
N ILE A 136 -1.71 20.19 -5.00
CA ILE A 136 -1.19 21.14 -4.02
C ILE A 136 0.29 21.43 -4.31
N TYR A 137 1.09 20.41 -4.61
CA TYR A 137 2.50 20.58 -4.94
C TYR A 137 2.70 21.49 -6.16
N LEU A 138 1.96 21.23 -7.25
CA LEU A 138 2.01 22.06 -8.44
C LEU A 138 1.51 23.48 -8.16
N ALA A 139 0.46 23.66 -7.37
CA ALA A 139 -0.08 24.98 -7.03
C ALA A 139 0.94 25.86 -6.28
N ILE A 140 1.63 25.29 -5.28
CA ILE A 140 2.69 25.99 -4.53
C ILE A 140 3.85 26.39 -5.45
N HIS A 141 4.14 25.56 -6.45
CA HIS A 141 5.25 25.76 -7.37
C HIS A 141 4.86 26.34 -8.74
N TYR A 142 3.59 26.69 -8.93
CA TYR A 142 3.06 27.27 -10.17
C TYR A 142 3.66 28.64 -10.52
N PRO A 143 3.90 29.56 -9.55
CA PRO A 143 4.41 30.90 -9.85
C PRO A 143 5.77 30.93 -10.56
N TYR A 144 6.52 29.83 -10.54
CA TYR A 144 7.87 29.73 -11.08
C TYR A 144 7.92 29.37 -12.58
N ARG A 145 6.76 29.29 -13.27
CA ARG A 145 6.58 29.17 -14.73
C ARG A 145 7.55 28.22 -15.46
N SER A 146 7.65 26.97 -15.00
CA SER A 146 8.44 25.95 -15.71
C SER A 146 7.67 25.36 -16.89
N LYS A 147 8.35 25.08 -18.02
CA LYS A 147 7.75 24.34 -19.15
C LYS A 147 7.31 22.92 -18.74
N GLY A 148 7.85 22.34 -17.67
CA GLY A 148 7.44 21.05 -17.13
C GLY A 148 6.04 21.05 -16.50
N THR A 149 5.62 22.18 -15.92
CA THR A 149 4.34 22.31 -15.20
C THR A 149 3.13 21.96 -16.08
N LYS A 150 3.19 22.23 -17.39
CA LYS A 150 2.11 21.87 -18.33
C LYS A 150 1.85 20.35 -18.37
N TYR A 151 2.91 19.53 -18.28
CA TYR A 151 2.77 18.07 -18.25
C TYR A 151 2.20 17.60 -16.91
N GLY A 152 2.55 18.27 -15.81
CA GLY A 152 1.94 18.02 -14.50
C GLY A 152 0.44 18.36 -14.44
N ILE A 153 0.02 19.44 -15.10
CA ILE A 153 -1.41 19.79 -15.21
C ILE A 153 -2.14 18.78 -16.12
N ALA A 154 -1.55 18.43 -17.27
CA ALA A 154 -2.10 17.42 -18.15
C ALA A 154 -2.22 16.05 -17.45
N SER A 155 -1.23 15.66 -16.62
CA SER A 155 -1.28 14.41 -15.87
C SER A 155 -2.31 14.41 -14.74
N LEU A 156 -2.60 15.56 -14.13
CA LEU A 156 -3.73 15.70 -13.20
C LEU A 156 -5.07 15.49 -13.90
N PHE A 157 -5.23 16.05 -15.10
CA PHE A 157 -6.44 15.86 -15.89
C PHE A 157 -6.63 14.39 -16.27
N THR A 158 -5.60 13.73 -16.82
CA THR A 158 -5.68 12.31 -17.17
C THR A 158 -5.82 11.42 -15.93
N GLY A 159 -5.19 11.78 -14.81
CA GLY A 159 -5.41 11.11 -13.53
C GLY A 159 -6.84 11.21 -13.03
N GLY A 160 -7.47 12.39 -13.16
CA GLY A 160 -8.89 12.56 -12.89
C GLY A 160 -9.76 11.65 -13.77
N LEU A 161 -9.45 11.54 -15.07
CA LEU A 161 -10.14 10.61 -15.96
C LEU A 161 -9.98 9.15 -15.51
N GLY A 162 -8.75 8.72 -15.17
CA GLY A 162 -8.50 7.37 -14.67
C GLY A 162 -9.29 7.06 -13.40
N PHE A 163 -9.33 8.00 -12.46
CA PHE A 163 -10.10 7.88 -11.23
C PHE A 163 -11.62 7.81 -11.48
N LEU A 164 -12.14 8.68 -12.35
CA LEU A 164 -13.57 8.67 -12.73
C LEU A 164 -13.98 7.36 -13.41
N LEU A 165 -13.15 6.81 -14.29
CA LEU A 165 -13.40 5.51 -14.93
C LEU A 165 -13.52 4.39 -13.90
N MET A 166 -12.62 4.35 -12.92
CA MET A 166 -12.66 3.37 -11.83
C MET A 166 -13.93 3.51 -10.97
N LEU A 167 -14.30 4.74 -10.60
CA LEU A 167 -15.50 5.01 -9.80
C LEU A 167 -16.79 4.64 -10.54
N LYS A 168 -16.86 4.90 -11.85
CA LYS A 168 -18.04 4.59 -12.67
C LYS A 168 -18.22 3.10 -12.98
N SER A 169 -17.29 2.24 -12.58
CA SER A 169 -17.44 0.81 -12.79
C SER A 169 -18.64 0.24 -12.01
N PRO A 170 -19.37 -0.76 -12.57
CA PRO A 170 -20.56 -1.32 -11.93
C PRO A 170 -20.28 -1.89 -10.53
N GLY A 171 -19.10 -2.49 -10.32
CA GLY A 171 -18.70 -3.00 -9.02
C GLY A 171 -18.46 -1.90 -7.98
N SER A 172 -17.87 -0.76 -8.38
CA SER A 172 -17.68 0.37 -7.48
C SER A 172 -19.00 1.07 -7.15
N GLN A 173 -19.89 1.24 -8.13
CA GLN A 173 -21.21 1.84 -7.91
C GLN A 173 -22.08 1.01 -6.96
N LYS A 174 -22.10 -0.32 -7.10
CA LYS A 174 -22.84 -1.20 -6.18
C LYS A 174 -22.34 -1.09 -4.74
N ARG A 175 -21.03 -0.94 -4.53
CA ARG A 175 -20.44 -0.73 -3.19
C ARG A 175 -20.72 0.68 -2.65
N GLY A 176 -20.72 1.69 -3.52
CA GLY A 176 -20.98 3.08 -3.16
C GLY A 176 -22.47 3.43 -2.98
N ALA A 177 -23.40 2.49 -3.18
CA ALA A 177 -24.84 2.70 -3.05
C ALA A 177 -25.34 2.82 -1.59
N MET A 178 -24.44 3.18 -0.66
CA MET A 178 -24.79 3.44 0.73
C MET A 178 -25.51 4.80 0.84
N THR A 179 -26.63 4.84 1.57
CA THR A 179 -27.28 6.09 1.94
C THR A 179 -26.39 6.87 2.90
N LEU A 180 -25.89 8.04 2.47
CA LEU A 180 -25.07 8.91 3.30
C LEU A 180 -25.96 9.85 4.11
N THR A 181 -26.20 9.52 5.38
CA THR A 181 -26.77 10.47 6.36
C THR A 181 -25.64 11.15 7.14
N ILE A 182 -25.94 12.29 7.79
CA ILE A 182 -24.97 13.01 8.62
C ILE A 182 -24.42 12.12 9.74
N ASP A 183 -25.29 11.31 10.36
CA ASP A 183 -24.90 10.39 11.43
C ASP A 183 -23.94 9.31 10.93
N ILE A 184 -24.23 8.70 9.77
CA ILE A 184 -23.33 7.70 9.15
C ILE A 184 -21.96 8.31 8.83
N VAL A 185 -21.95 9.52 8.27
CA VAL A 185 -20.69 10.24 7.98
C VAL A 185 -19.89 10.49 9.26
N LYS A 186 -20.54 10.91 10.34
CA LYS A 186 -19.92 11.16 11.64
C LYS A 186 -19.38 9.87 12.27
N ASP A 187 -20.15 8.79 12.24
CA ASP A 187 -19.75 7.50 12.78
C ASP A 187 -18.58 6.89 12.00
N ASN A 188 -18.62 6.96 10.66
CA ASN A 188 -17.52 6.52 9.81
C ASN A 188 -16.26 7.36 10.05
N PHE A 189 -16.40 8.68 10.20
CA PHE A 189 -15.28 9.56 10.55
C PHE A 189 -14.64 9.13 11.87
N LYS A 190 -15.44 8.93 12.92
CA LYS A 190 -14.96 8.51 14.23
C LYS A 190 -14.27 7.15 14.15
N MET A 191 -14.90 6.18 13.49
CA MET A 191 -14.33 4.83 13.31
C MET A 191 -12.97 4.89 12.59
N ILE A 192 -12.86 5.66 11.50
CA ILE A 192 -11.60 5.80 10.77
C ILE A 192 -10.55 6.48 11.64
N PHE A 193 -10.92 7.53 12.37
CA PHE A 193 -10.01 8.22 13.27
C PHE A 193 -9.51 7.30 14.39
N ASP A 194 -10.40 6.56 15.06
CA ASP A 194 -10.07 5.60 16.11
C ASP A 194 -9.16 4.49 15.55
N ASN A 195 -9.42 4.01 14.34
CA ASN A 195 -8.56 3.04 13.66
C ASN A 195 -7.18 3.61 13.36
N LEU A 196 -7.06 4.86 12.91
CA LEU A 196 -5.79 5.51 12.67
C LEU A 196 -4.97 5.63 13.96
N ILE A 197 -5.59 6.10 15.05
CA ILE A 197 -4.93 6.22 16.35
C ILE A 197 -4.53 4.83 16.86
N HIS A 198 -5.45 3.88 16.90
CA HIS A 198 -5.18 2.54 17.41
C HIS A 198 -4.00 1.86 16.70
N ASN A 199 -3.93 1.97 15.37
CA ASN A 199 -2.87 1.31 14.59
C ASN A 199 -1.57 2.12 14.50
N TYR A 200 -1.62 3.45 14.61
CA TYR A 200 -0.47 4.32 14.29
C TYR A 200 -0.08 5.32 15.38
N TRP A 201 -0.65 5.24 16.60
CA TRP A 201 -0.34 6.17 17.70
C TRP A 201 1.16 6.32 17.94
N PHE A 202 1.91 5.22 17.95
CA PHE A 202 3.36 5.25 18.18
C PHE A 202 4.10 6.08 17.13
N ILE A 203 3.68 5.98 15.87
CA ILE A 203 4.27 6.75 14.76
C ILE A 203 3.91 8.22 14.87
N TYR A 204 2.68 8.56 15.23
CA TYR A 204 2.29 9.94 15.50
C TYR A 204 3.11 10.53 16.65
N THR A 205 3.28 9.79 17.74
CA THR A 205 4.13 10.20 18.87
C THR A 205 5.57 10.44 18.43
N LEU A 206 6.17 9.53 17.65
CA LEU A 206 7.53 9.72 17.12
C LEU A 206 7.66 10.97 16.23
N ILE A 207 6.70 11.20 15.34
CA ILE A 207 6.69 12.39 14.48
C ILE A 207 6.62 13.67 15.32
N ILE A 208 5.75 13.71 16.34
CA ILE A 208 5.63 14.85 17.25
C ILE A 208 6.95 15.08 18.01
N LEU A 209 7.57 14.02 18.54
CA LEU A 209 8.85 14.11 19.24
C LEU A 209 9.98 14.61 18.32
N PHE A 210 10.03 14.17 17.07
CA PHE A 210 11.01 14.66 16.11
C PHE A 210 10.76 16.11 15.70
N ILE A 211 9.51 16.54 15.57
CA ILE A 211 9.16 17.95 15.34
C ILE A 211 9.62 18.81 16.54
N ILE A 212 9.36 18.37 17.77
CA ILE A 212 9.84 19.04 18.98
C ILE A 212 11.37 19.12 18.97
N LEU A 213 12.06 18.03 18.63
CA LEU A 213 13.52 18.00 18.56
C LEU A 213 14.06 18.97 17.51
N LEU A 214 13.43 19.08 16.33
CA LEU A 214 13.79 20.08 15.30
C LEU A 214 13.72 21.51 15.84
N VAL A 215 12.66 21.83 16.60
CA VAL A 215 12.46 23.15 17.20
C VAL A 215 13.50 23.42 18.29
N VAL A 216 13.70 22.48 19.22
CA VAL A 216 14.69 22.59 20.31
C VAL A 216 16.12 22.75 19.76
N LYS A 217 16.46 21.99 18.72
CA LYS A 217 17.77 22.07 18.05
C LYS A 217 17.88 23.21 17.05
N LYS A 218 16.81 24.00 16.86
CA LYS A 218 16.75 25.14 15.93
C LYS A 218 17.20 24.78 14.51
N VAL A 219 16.85 23.57 14.05
CA VAL A 219 17.22 23.09 12.71
C VAL A 219 16.49 23.93 11.66
N LYS A 220 17.25 24.59 10.79
CA LYS A 220 16.69 25.41 9.71
C LYS A 220 16.21 24.50 8.57
N LEU A 221 14.94 24.61 8.24
CA LEU A 221 14.31 23.89 7.13
C LEU A 221 13.98 24.85 6.00
N SER A 222 14.14 24.38 4.76
CA SER A 222 13.66 25.09 3.59
C SER A 222 12.13 25.08 3.52
N LYS A 223 11.54 26.13 2.92
CA LYS A 223 10.09 26.21 2.70
C LYS A 223 9.55 25.00 1.92
N ASN A 224 10.34 24.47 0.97
CA ASN A 224 9.97 23.30 0.18
C ASN A 224 9.89 22.03 1.03
N THR A 225 10.77 21.88 2.02
CA THR A 225 10.75 20.73 2.94
C THR A 225 9.49 20.75 3.81
N ILE A 226 9.18 21.91 4.39
CA ILE A 226 7.96 22.08 5.19
C ILE A 226 6.72 21.82 4.32
N ALA A 227 6.66 22.41 3.11
CA ALA A 227 5.56 22.21 2.18
C ALA A 227 5.39 20.73 1.82
N LEU A 228 6.48 20.00 1.54
CA LEU A 228 6.43 18.56 1.24
C LEU A 228 5.86 17.76 2.40
N TRP A 229 6.31 18.00 3.64
CA TRP A 229 5.77 17.31 4.81
C TRP A 229 4.30 17.61 5.04
N THR A 230 3.88 18.87 4.87
CA THR A 230 2.46 19.25 4.94
C THR A 230 1.64 18.54 3.87
N ILE A 231 2.11 18.49 2.62
CA ILE A 231 1.43 17.79 1.53
C ILE A 231 1.30 16.30 1.82
N LEU A 232 2.36 15.65 2.31
CA LEU A 232 2.34 14.24 2.69
C LEU A 232 1.37 13.98 3.85
N PHE A 233 1.28 14.90 4.81
CA PHE A 233 0.36 14.78 5.95
C PHE A 233 -1.10 14.92 5.51
N VAL A 234 -1.38 15.86 4.58
CA VAL A 234 -2.67 15.95 3.88
C VAL A 234 -2.95 14.66 3.11
N GLY A 235 -1.96 14.10 2.42
CA GLY A 235 -2.04 12.81 1.74
C GLY A 235 -2.44 11.66 2.67
N HIS A 236 -1.78 11.57 3.83
CA HIS A 236 -2.03 10.56 4.86
C HIS A 236 -3.50 10.56 5.29
N PHE A 237 -4.03 11.73 5.67
CA PHE A 237 -5.42 11.84 6.13
C PHE A 237 -6.43 11.77 5.00
N SER A 238 -6.18 12.40 3.85
CA SER A 238 -7.10 12.30 2.70
C SER A 238 -7.22 10.87 2.19
N SER A 239 -6.14 10.08 2.17
CA SER A 239 -6.20 8.66 1.80
C SER A 239 -6.97 7.81 2.80
N ALA A 240 -6.95 8.16 4.10
CA ALA A 240 -7.70 7.43 5.11
C ALA A 240 -9.19 7.83 5.10
N PHE A 241 -9.47 9.14 5.10
CA PHE A 241 -10.83 9.67 5.17
C PHE A 241 -11.58 9.63 3.84
N ALA A 242 -10.93 9.35 2.71
CA ALA A 242 -11.64 8.98 1.48
C ALA A 242 -12.59 7.78 1.68
N LEU A 243 -12.38 6.97 2.72
CA LEU A 243 -13.20 5.83 3.08
C LEU A 243 -14.46 6.19 3.89
N ILE A 244 -14.68 7.46 4.25
CA ILE A 244 -15.90 7.89 4.98
C ILE A 244 -17.16 7.52 4.20
N ALA A 245 -17.09 7.57 2.86
CA ALA A 245 -18.19 7.21 1.98
C ALA A 245 -18.19 5.72 1.57
N SER A 246 -17.41 4.88 2.25
CA SER A 246 -17.33 3.44 1.99
C SER A 246 -18.16 2.65 3.00
N PRO A 247 -18.88 1.58 2.58
CA PRO A 247 -19.62 0.73 3.50
C PRO A 247 -18.73 -0.13 4.39
N GLU A 248 -17.50 -0.39 3.95
CA GLU A 248 -16.52 -1.18 4.68
C GLU A 248 -15.18 -0.47 4.69
N THR A 249 -14.45 -0.58 5.81
CA THR A 249 -13.10 -0.05 5.95
C THR A 249 -12.12 -1.14 6.39
N PRO A 250 -11.81 -2.14 5.53
CA PRO A 250 -10.81 -3.15 5.86
C PRO A 250 -9.45 -2.50 6.15
N LYS A 251 -8.69 -2.98 7.14
CA LYS A 251 -7.42 -2.35 7.57
C LYS A 251 -6.45 -2.14 6.39
N ARG A 252 -6.40 -3.09 5.43
CA ARG A 252 -5.58 -2.97 4.20
C ARG A 252 -5.84 -1.74 3.35
N THR A 253 -6.99 -1.07 3.45
CA THR A 253 -7.23 0.17 2.70
C THR A 253 -6.38 1.31 3.22
N LEU A 254 -5.90 1.28 4.47
CA LEU A 254 -4.98 2.29 5.02
C LEU A 254 -3.55 2.21 4.45
N PHE A 255 -3.28 1.33 3.47
CA PHE A 255 -1.97 1.14 2.87
C PHE A 255 -1.33 2.45 2.39
N GLY A 256 -2.00 3.24 1.53
CA GLY A 256 -1.42 4.51 1.08
C GLY A 256 -1.25 5.53 2.20
N SER A 257 -2.18 5.54 3.16
CA SER A 257 -2.11 6.40 4.35
C SER A 257 -0.81 6.15 5.13
N VAL A 258 -0.48 4.90 5.42
CA VAL A 258 0.74 4.55 6.16
C VAL A 258 2.02 4.81 5.36
N LEU A 259 1.99 4.68 4.02
CA LEU A 259 3.16 5.02 3.19
C LEU A 259 3.50 6.51 3.27
N PHE A 260 2.50 7.40 3.16
CA PHE A 260 2.72 8.84 3.27
C PHE A 260 3.24 9.24 4.66
N LEU A 261 2.73 8.59 5.72
CA LEU A 261 3.22 8.77 7.09
C LEU A 261 4.69 8.32 7.23
N GLY A 262 5.03 7.17 6.63
CA GLY A 262 6.41 6.66 6.57
C GLY A 262 7.37 7.62 5.89
N ILE A 263 6.98 8.23 4.75
CA ILE A 263 7.81 9.23 4.06
C ILE A 263 8.14 10.40 5.00
N ILE A 264 7.15 10.91 5.76
CA ILE A 264 7.37 12.00 6.73
C ILE A 264 8.36 11.55 7.81
N LEU A 265 8.12 10.37 8.42
CA LEU A 265 8.96 9.82 9.47
C LEU A 265 10.42 9.69 9.02
N PHE A 266 10.66 9.09 7.85
CA PHE A 266 12.04 8.90 7.36
C PHE A 266 12.68 10.18 6.87
N SER A 267 11.90 11.14 6.38
CA SER A 267 12.40 12.48 6.08
C SER A 267 12.88 13.18 7.35
N LEU A 268 12.10 13.12 8.44
CA LEU A 268 12.48 13.65 9.74
C LEU A 268 13.74 12.98 10.29
N ILE A 269 13.81 11.64 10.26
CA ILE A 269 14.99 10.89 10.69
C ILE A 269 16.23 11.29 9.90
N ASN A 270 16.11 11.47 8.58
CA ASN A 270 17.23 11.88 7.73
C ASN A 270 17.73 13.28 8.08
N VAL A 271 16.83 14.24 8.30
CA VAL A 271 17.19 15.62 8.68
C VAL A 271 17.85 15.65 10.05
N LEU A 272 17.31 14.91 11.02
CA LEU A 272 17.81 14.84 12.39
C LEU A 272 18.97 13.88 12.58
N TYR A 273 19.40 13.16 11.54
CA TYR A 273 20.35 12.05 11.68
C TYR A 273 21.64 12.44 12.41
N ARG A 274 22.14 13.66 12.17
CA ARG A 274 23.37 14.19 12.78
C ARG A 274 23.19 14.59 14.25
N GLU A 275 21.95 14.87 14.66
CA GLU A 275 21.60 15.24 16.04
C GLU A 275 21.48 14.03 16.95
N PHE A 276 21.35 12.82 16.39
CA PHE A 276 21.29 11.59 17.16
C PHE A 276 22.67 11.12 17.62
N ASN A 277 22.73 10.57 18.84
CA ASN A 277 23.89 9.82 19.31
C ASN A 277 24.05 8.56 18.44
N GLN A 278 25.13 8.49 17.66
CA GLN A 278 25.35 7.43 16.68
C GLN A 278 25.49 6.04 17.30
N LYS A 279 26.11 5.93 18.50
CA LYS A 279 26.19 4.66 19.23
C LYS A 279 24.82 4.22 19.71
N GLY A 280 24.06 5.15 20.29
CA GLY A 280 22.68 4.90 20.72
C GLY A 280 21.76 4.50 19.55
N LEU A 281 21.88 5.18 18.41
CA LEU A 281 21.15 4.85 17.20
C LEU A 281 21.51 3.46 16.68
N ALA A 282 22.80 3.09 16.65
CA ALA A 282 23.22 1.76 16.23
C ALA A 282 22.65 0.66 17.14
N VAL A 283 22.68 0.85 18.47
CA VAL A 283 22.06 -0.06 19.43
C VAL A 283 20.56 -0.16 19.21
N PHE A 284 19.87 0.98 19.01
CA PHE A 284 18.44 1.01 18.73
C PHE A 284 18.07 0.25 17.45
N VAL A 285 18.82 0.49 16.36
CA VAL A 285 18.64 -0.23 15.09
C VAL A 285 18.87 -1.73 15.26
N ALA A 286 19.88 -2.13 16.05
CA ALA A 286 20.16 -3.54 16.34
C ALA A 286 19.02 -4.19 17.14
N LEU A 287 18.48 -3.51 18.16
CA LEU A 287 17.34 -4.00 18.95
C LEU A 287 16.09 -4.15 18.07
N LEU A 288 15.78 -3.16 17.23
CA LEU A 288 14.65 -3.28 16.29
C LEU A 288 14.86 -4.39 15.27
N SER A 289 16.09 -4.60 14.81
CA SER A 289 16.42 -5.71 13.90
C SER A 289 16.23 -7.06 14.59
N PHE A 290 16.59 -7.18 15.87
CA PHE A 290 16.34 -8.38 16.66
C PHE A 290 14.83 -8.63 16.84
N LEU A 291 14.04 -7.59 17.17
CA LEU A 291 12.58 -7.70 17.27
C LEU A 291 11.95 -8.13 15.94
N PHE A 292 12.42 -7.58 14.82
CA PHE A 292 12.03 -8.02 13.49
C PHE A 292 12.33 -9.50 13.27
N LEU A 293 13.54 -9.97 13.56
CA LEU A 293 13.93 -11.38 13.37
C LEU A 293 13.09 -12.32 14.24
N HIS A 294 12.81 -11.95 15.48
CA HIS A 294 11.94 -12.71 16.36
C HIS A 294 10.51 -12.78 15.83
N SER A 295 9.95 -11.65 15.39
CA SER A 295 8.62 -11.58 14.76
C SER A 295 8.56 -12.44 13.49
N TYR A 296 9.58 -12.34 12.64
CA TYR A 296 9.71 -13.14 11.42
C TYR A 296 9.71 -14.64 11.71
N TRP A 297 10.42 -15.08 12.75
CA TRP A 297 10.47 -16.49 13.12
C TRP A 297 9.07 -17.04 13.47
N ILE A 298 8.29 -16.33 14.28
CA ILE A 298 6.92 -16.71 14.65
C ILE A 298 6.01 -16.74 13.41
N ILE A 299 6.09 -15.70 12.57
CA ILE A 299 5.28 -15.59 11.36
C ILE A 299 5.62 -16.68 10.35
N ASN A 300 6.90 -17.01 10.19
CA ASN A 300 7.33 -18.06 9.29
C ASN A 300 6.78 -19.44 9.69
N GLU A 301 6.67 -19.71 10.99
CA GLU A 301 6.02 -20.93 11.49
C GLU A 301 4.55 -21.00 11.08
N ASP A 302 3.79 -19.93 11.31
CA ASP A 302 2.37 -19.80 10.91
C ASP A 302 2.18 -19.99 9.40
N LEU A 303 3.00 -19.32 8.59
CA LEU A 303 2.97 -19.43 7.13
C LEU A 303 3.35 -20.84 6.63
N THR A 304 4.35 -21.47 7.25
CA THR A 304 4.79 -22.82 6.88
C THR A 304 3.71 -23.86 7.19
N ASN A 305 3.00 -23.70 8.31
CA ASN A 305 1.90 -24.59 8.68
C ASN A 305 0.76 -24.51 7.65
N SER A 306 0.29 -23.31 7.32
CA SER A 306 -0.74 -23.15 6.29
C SER A 306 -0.26 -23.64 4.91
N PHE A 307 1.01 -23.42 4.55
CA PHE A 307 1.56 -23.95 3.30
C PHE A 307 1.49 -25.48 3.23
N LYS A 308 1.84 -26.17 4.32
CA LYS A 308 1.75 -27.64 4.42
C LYS A 308 0.30 -28.12 4.29
N GLU A 309 -0.62 -27.47 4.99
CA GLU A 309 -2.05 -27.82 4.96
C GLU A 309 -2.65 -27.64 3.56
N VAL A 310 -2.43 -26.50 2.91
CA VAL A 310 -2.90 -26.23 1.54
C VAL A 310 -2.25 -27.19 0.54
N SER A 311 -0.96 -27.48 0.69
CA SER A 311 -0.28 -28.44 -0.18
C SER A 311 -0.86 -29.86 -0.04
N ASN A 312 -1.23 -30.27 1.18
CA ASN A 312 -1.92 -31.54 1.42
C ASN A 312 -3.32 -31.55 0.79
N GLN A 313 -4.10 -30.49 0.97
CA GLN A 313 -5.40 -30.31 0.30
C GLN A 313 -5.27 -30.45 -1.21
N TYR A 314 -4.32 -29.76 -1.84
CA TYR A 314 -4.09 -29.84 -3.29
C TYR A 314 -3.65 -31.23 -3.73
N SER A 315 -2.76 -31.88 -2.98
CA SER A 315 -2.34 -33.27 -3.26
C SER A 315 -3.53 -34.22 -3.26
N ARG A 316 -4.42 -34.12 -2.26
CA ARG A 316 -5.67 -34.92 -2.23
C ARG A 316 -6.56 -34.66 -3.43
N LEU A 317 -6.71 -33.39 -3.85
CA LEU A 317 -7.53 -33.04 -5.00
C LEU A 317 -6.94 -33.57 -6.32
N TYR A 318 -5.63 -33.44 -6.54
CA TYR A 318 -4.98 -33.98 -7.74
C TYR A 318 -5.00 -35.51 -7.79
N ASN A 319 -4.89 -36.18 -6.64
CA ASN A 319 -4.89 -37.66 -6.56
C ASN A 319 -6.29 -38.28 -6.55
N SER A 320 -7.33 -37.50 -6.27
CA SER A 320 -8.71 -38.00 -6.32
C SER A 320 -9.17 -38.20 -7.77
N PRO A 321 -10.05 -39.17 -8.07
CA PRO A 321 -10.60 -39.36 -9.40
C PRO A 321 -11.25 -38.09 -9.98
N LYS A 322 -11.34 -37.99 -11.31
CA LYS A 322 -12.13 -36.93 -11.95
C LYS A 322 -13.62 -37.17 -11.68
N ASN A 323 -14.41 -36.08 -11.60
CA ASN A 323 -15.85 -36.11 -11.38
C ASN A 323 -16.29 -36.83 -10.09
N SER A 324 -15.42 -36.90 -9.07
CA SER A 324 -15.74 -37.44 -7.75
C SER A 324 -16.16 -36.36 -6.77
N ASP A 325 -16.86 -36.76 -5.72
CA ASP A 325 -17.13 -35.94 -4.53
C ASP A 325 -15.92 -36.05 -3.58
N VAL A 326 -15.25 -34.94 -3.26
CA VAL A 326 -13.99 -34.94 -2.47
C VAL A 326 -14.16 -34.15 -1.18
N ARG A 327 -13.72 -34.73 -0.06
CA ARG A 327 -13.68 -34.07 1.26
C ARG A 327 -12.24 -33.74 1.65
N ILE A 328 -11.98 -32.51 2.06
CA ILE A 328 -10.66 -32.07 2.50
C ILE A 328 -10.74 -31.40 3.88
N PRO A 329 -9.71 -31.54 4.74
CA PRO A 329 -9.74 -30.96 6.08
C PRO A 329 -9.75 -29.44 5.97
N LEU A 330 -10.47 -28.74 6.83
CA LEU A 330 -10.39 -27.28 6.91
C LEU A 330 -8.99 -26.84 7.35
N LEU A 331 -8.58 -25.63 6.92
CA LEU A 331 -7.32 -25.04 7.39
C LEU A 331 -7.42 -24.71 8.88
N SER A 332 -6.30 -24.86 9.59
CA SER A 332 -6.19 -24.32 10.93
C SER A 332 -6.30 -22.79 10.89
N THR A 333 -6.89 -22.21 11.93
CA THR A 333 -7.07 -20.75 12.02
C THR A 333 -5.69 -20.09 12.07
N PRO A 334 -5.32 -19.27 11.07
CA PRO A 334 -4.04 -18.58 11.09
C PRO A 334 -3.91 -17.65 12.29
N LYS A 335 -2.69 -17.48 12.77
CA LYS A 335 -2.41 -16.69 13.98
C LYS A 335 -2.04 -15.24 13.69
N THR A 336 -1.61 -14.94 12.46
CA THR A 336 -1.00 -13.65 12.11
C THR A 336 -1.66 -12.99 10.91
N ASP A 337 -1.65 -11.65 10.84
CA ASP A 337 -2.15 -10.87 9.70
C ASP A 337 -1.19 -10.89 8.49
N TYR A 338 -0.07 -11.56 8.64
CA TYR A 338 0.88 -11.93 7.58
C TYR A 338 0.41 -13.16 6.80
N ASN A 339 -0.53 -13.93 7.34
CA ASN A 339 -1.13 -15.06 6.66
C ASN A 339 -2.37 -14.62 5.86
N ALA A 340 -2.34 -14.84 4.54
CA ALA A 340 -3.44 -14.44 3.65
C ALA A 340 -4.77 -15.14 3.99
N TYR A 341 -4.70 -16.35 4.54
CA TYR A 341 -5.86 -17.15 4.96
C TYR A 341 -6.52 -16.64 6.24
N LEU A 342 -5.95 -15.66 6.93
CA LEU A 342 -6.58 -15.08 8.12
C LEU A 342 -7.93 -14.46 7.73
N LEU A 343 -9.03 -14.97 8.27
CA LEU A 343 -10.40 -14.58 7.92
C LEU A 343 -10.77 -14.82 6.43
N THR A 344 -10.01 -15.65 5.70
CA THR A 344 -10.38 -16.09 4.35
C THR A 344 -10.27 -17.60 4.26
N SER A 345 -11.42 -18.26 4.03
CA SER A 345 -11.46 -19.72 3.94
C SER A 345 -10.98 -20.19 2.58
N ASN A 346 -10.11 -21.20 2.55
CA ASN A 346 -9.75 -21.89 1.31
C ASN A 346 -10.83 -22.88 0.85
N VAL A 347 -11.53 -23.54 1.77
CA VAL A 347 -12.72 -24.38 1.49
C VAL A 347 -13.66 -24.26 2.67
N LYS A 348 -14.98 -24.38 2.44
CA LYS A 348 -16.01 -24.42 3.48
C LYS A 348 -16.73 -25.77 3.51
N ILE A 349 -17.53 -25.99 4.55
CA ILE A 349 -18.32 -27.21 4.74
C ILE A 349 -19.37 -27.35 3.61
N ASP A 350 -20.05 -26.26 3.26
CA ASP A 350 -21.06 -26.25 2.20
C ASP A 350 -20.42 -26.32 0.80
N SER A 351 -20.76 -27.35 0.01
CA SER A 351 -20.32 -27.49 -1.37
C SER A 351 -20.82 -26.36 -2.28
N ASN A 352 -21.91 -25.70 -1.91
CA ASN A 352 -22.47 -24.58 -2.67
C ASN A 352 -21.81 -23.24 -2.37
N ASP A 353 -20.86 -23.18 -1.43
CA ASP A 353 -20.04 -21.98 -1.26
C ASP A 353 -19.30 -21.70 -2.57
N TRP A 354 -19.34 -20.43 -3.00
CA TRP A 354 -18.82 -20.00 -4.29
C TRP A 354 -17.37 -20.44 -4.52
N PHE A 355 -16.53 -20.44 -3.48
CA PHE A 355 -15.13 -20.82 -3.63
C PHE A 355 -14.99 -22.33 -3.82
N ASN A 356 -15.78 -23.14 -3.11
CA ASN A 356 -15.82 -24.59 -3.30
C ASN A 356 -16.24 -24.95 -4.72
N GLN A 357 -17.26 -24.27 -5.26
CA GLN A 357 -17.71 -24.47 -6.64
C GLN A 357 -16.64 -24.09 -7.68
N TRP A 358 -15.94 -22.97 -7.46
CA TRP A 358 -14.83 -22.58 -8.34
C TRP A 358 -13.68 -23.58 -8.28
N MET A 359 -13.36 -24.06 -7.09
CA MET A 359 -12.32 -25.05 -6.88
C MET A 359 -12.70 -26.39 -7.51
N SER A 360 -13.97 -26.82 -7.42
CA SER A 360 -14.41 -28.08 -8.02
C SER A 360 -14.28 -28.05 -9.53
N VAL A 361 -14.64 -26.93 -10.17
CA VAL A 361 -14.42 -26.73 -11.60
C VAL A 361 -12.94 -26.76 -11.96
N TYR A 362 -12.08 -26.05 -11.21
CA TYR A 362 -10.64 -26.00 -11.50
C TYR A 362 -9.95 -27.37 -11.40
N PHE A 363 -10.36 -28.21 -10.44
CA PHE A 363 -9.76 -29.52 -10.19
C PHE A 363 -10.51 -30.70 -10.86
N ASP A 364 -11.45 -30.43 -11.78
CA ASP A 364 -12.31 -31.43 -12.42
C ASP A 364 -13.06 -32.35 -11.43
N LYS A 365 -13.63 -31.78 -10.35
CA LYS A 365 -14.39 -32.50 -9.32
C LYS A 365 -15.88 -32.21 -9.40
N LYS A 366 -16.70 -33.19 -9.00
CA LYS A 366 -18.15 -33.02 -8.92
C LYS A 366 -18.53 -32.10 -7.77
N SER A 367 -17.95 -32.32 -6.60
CA SER A 367 -18.08 -31.42 -5.44
C SER A 367 -16.84 -31.46 -4.57
N ILE A 368 -16.59 -30.35 -3.86
CA ILE A 368 -15.55 -30.24 -2.83
C ILE A 368 -16.21 -29.73 -1.55
N THR A 369 -15.93 -30.38 -0.43
CA THR A 369 -16.42 -29.97 0.90
C THR A 369 -15.32 -30.04 1.95
N GLY A 370 -15.42 -29.15 2.93
CA GLY A 370 -14.56 -29.09 4.11
C GLY A 370 -15.03 -30.00 5.22
N TYR A 371 -14.12 -30.49 6.06
CA TYR A 371 -14.43 -31.19 7.31
C TYR A 371 -13.48 -30.84 8.46
#